data_AF-A0A661EXW6-F1
#
_entry.id   AF-A0A661EXW6-F1
#
_cell.length_a   1.000
_cell.length_b   1.000
_cell.length_c   1.000
_cell.angle_alpha   90.00
_cell.angle_beta   90.00
_cell.angle_gamma   90.00
#
_symmetry.space_group_name_H-M   'P 1'
#
loop_
_entity.id
_entity.type
_entity.pdbx_description
1 polymer ?
#
loop_
_entity_poly.entity_id
_entity_poly.type
_entity_poly.pdbx_seq_one_letter_code
_entity_poly.pdbx_strand_id
1 'polypeptide(L)' 'MRQDAGDLKDDRRQKTNLNKLQKKLRRNMGQAIADFEMIEEGDKVMVCLSGGKDSFTMLDILMNL' A
#
# COMPACT_ATOMS: atom_id res chain seq x y z
N MET A 1 5.69 31.76 -17.65
CA MET A 1 6.80 30.90 -17.18
C MET A 1 7.04 30.95 -15.66
N ARG A 2 6.04 31.26 -14.80
CA ARG A 2 6.23 31.26 -13.31
C ARG A 2 5.43 30.15 -12.59
N GLN A 3 4.73 29.27 -13.29
CA GLN A 3 3.85 28.25 -12.68
C GLN A 3 4.54 26.88 -12.47
N ASP A 4 5.64 26.58 -13.18
CA ASP A 4 6.21 25.23 -13.24
C ASP A 4 6.93 24.76 -11.96
N ALA A 5 7.46 25.70 -11.15
CA ALA A 5 8.22 25.36 -9.94
C ALA A 5 7.35 25.01 -8.72
N GLY A 6 6.07 25.40 -8.71
CA GLY A 6 5.11 25.03 -7.67
C GLY A 6 4.66 23.59 -7.80
N ASP A 7 4.35 23.18 -9.03
CA ASP A 7 3.82 21.87 -9.38
C ASP A 7 4.81 20.73 -9.04
N LEU A 8 6.10 20.93 -9.37
CA LEU A 8 7.19 20.01 -9.02
C LEU A 8 7.37 19.77 -7.52
N LYS A 9 7.09 20.79 -6.69
CA LYS A 9 7.20 20.68 -5.22
C LYS A 9 6.03 19.90 -4.64
N ASP A 10 4.83 20.14 -5.16
CA ASP A 10 3.63 19.40 -4.74
C ASP A 10 3.70 17.93 -5.14
N ASP A 11 4.17 17.61 -6.35
CA ASP A 11 4.42 16.24 -6.80
C ASP A 11 5.39 15.49 -5.88
N ARG A 12 6.50 16.13 -5.49
CA ARG A 12 7.49 15.52 -4.61
C ARG A 12 6.89 15.26 -3.22
N ARG A 13 6.08 16.19 -2.71
CA ARG A 13 5.40 16.05 -1.42
C ARG A 13 4.36 14.94 -1.47
N GLN A 14 3.57 14.86 -2.54
CA GLN A 14 2.58 13.81 -2.75
C GLN A 14 3.25 12.43 -2.82
N LYS A 15 4.31 12.27 -3.62
CA LYS A 15 5.09 11.01 -3.68
C LYS A 15 5.65 10.61 -2.31
N THR A 16 6.20 11.56 -1.57
CA THR A 16 6.73 11.29 -0.22
C THR A 16 5.64 10.84 0.74
N ASN A 17 4.46 11.48 0.70
CA ASN A 17 3.32 11.10 1.53
C ASN A 17 2.76 9.73 1.15
N LEU A 18 2.70 9.43 -0.15
CA LEU A 18 2.27 8.13 -0.67
C LEU A 18 3.20 7.02 -0.19
N ASN A 19 4.51 7.20 -0.31
CA ASN A 19 5.50 6.23 0.16
C ASN A 19 5.40 6.01 1.68
N LYS A 20 5.19 7.09 2.45
CA LYS A 20 4.96 7.00 3.90
C LYS A 20 3.69 6.20 4.23
N LEU A 21 2.61 6.46 3.49
CA LEU A 21 1.35 5.75 3.66
C LEU A 21 1.50 4.27 3.32
N GLN A 22 2.08 3.93 2.16
CA GLN A 22 2.35 2.55 1.75
C GLN A 22 3.20 1.81 2.79
N LYS A 23 4.28 2.44 3.28
CA LYS A 23 5.12 1.86 4.33
C LYS A 23 4.33 1.58 5.62
N LYS A 24 3.46 2.51 6.02
CA LYS A 24 2.61 2.35 7.22
C LYS A 24 1.60 1.23 7.04
N LEU A 25 0.92 1.16 5.89
CA LEU A 25 -0.08 0.15 5.59
C LEU A 25 0.53 -1.25 5.55
N ARG A 26 1.66 -1.43 4.84
CA ARG A 26 2.41 -2.70 4.84
C ARG A 26 2.78 -3.15 6.25
N ARG A 27 3.32 -2.24 7.07
CA ARG A 27 3.68 -2.56 8.45
C ARG A 27 2.47 -3.02 9.27
N ASN A 28 1.36 -2.29 9.18
CA ASN A 28 0.16 -2.62 9.95
C ASN A 28 -0.46 -3.94 9.48
N MET A 29 -0.45 -4.21 8.17
CA MET A 29 -0.96 -5.46 7.62
C MET A 29 -0.08 -6.65 7.99
N GLY A 30 1.25 -6.52 7.86
CA GLY A 30 2.19 -7.56 8.29
C GLY A 30 2.09 -7.85 9.79
N GLN A 31 1.90 -6.81 10.61
CA GLN A 31 1.65 -6.99 12.04
C GLN A 31 0.36 -7.78 12.29
N ALA A 32 -0.75 -7.46 11.59
CA ALA A 32 -1.99 -8.19 11.73
C ALA A 32 -1.86 -9.65 11.28
N ILE A 33 -1.13 -9.92 10.20
CA ILE A 33 -0.88 -11.30 9.74
C ILE A 33 -0.12 -12.07 10.80
N ALA A 34 0.91 -11.47 11.42
CA ALA A 34 1.72 -12.10 12.46
C ALA A 34 0.95 -12.27 13.79
N ASP A 35 0.17 -11.27 14.21
CA ASP A 35 -0.56 -11.28 15.48
C ASP A 35 -1.71 -12.30 15.49
N PHE A 36 -2.27 -12.60 14.31
CA PHE A 36 -3.43 -13.48 14.15
C PHE A 36 -3.13 -14.76 13.36
N GLU A 37 -1.86 -15.03 13.05
CA GLU A 37 -1.41 -16.23 12.32
C GLU A 37 -2.24 -16.46 11.03
N MET A 38 -2.50 -15.38 10.28
CA MET A 38 -3.43 -15.43 9.13
C MET A 38 -2.84 -16.09 7.89
N ILE A 39 -1.53 -15.97 7.67
CA ILE A 39 -0.81 -16.42 6.48
C ILE A 39 0.57 -16.90 6.93
N GLU A 40 0.98 -18.07 6.47
CA GLU A 40 2.28 -18.70 6.75
C GLU A 40 3.12 -18.92 5.48
N GLU A 41 4.39 -19.29 5.66
CA GLU A 41 5.28 -19.60 4.54
C GLU A 41 4.77 -20.82 3.77
N GLY A 42 4.63 -20.67 2.44
CA GLY A 42 4.12 -21.72 1.56
C GLY A 42 2.61 -21.66 1.31
N ASP A 43 1.89 -20.76 1.98
CA ASP A 43 0.46 -20.59 1.75
C ASP A 43 0.12 -20.06 0.35
N LYS A 44 -0.94 -20.63 -0.22
CA LYS A 44 -1.56 -20.13 -1.45
C LYS A 44 -2.82 -19.36 -1.10
N VAL A 45 -2.70 -18.04 -1.04
CA VAL A 45 -3.79 -17.14 -0.65
C VAL A 45 -4.62 -16.72 -1.86
N MET A 46 -5.93 -16.98 -1.83
CA MET A 46 -6.88 -16.48 -2.83
C MET A 46 -7.41 -15.11 -2.41
N VAL A 47 -7.32 -14.12 -3.32
CA VAL A 47 -7.82 -12.77 -3.08
C VAL A 47 -9.04 -12.51 -3.98
N CYS A 48 -10.20 -12.28 -3.37
CA CYS A 48 -11.43 -11.95 -4.09
C CYS A 48 -11.49 -10.44 -4.40
N LEU A 49 -11.48 -10.09 -5.68
CA LEU A 49 -11.58 -8.71 -6.13
C LEU A 49 -13.03 -8.35 -6.44
N SER A 50 -13.59 -7.41 -5.67
CA SER A 50 -14.96 -6.91 -5.83
C SER A 50 -15.10 -5.80 -6.87
N GLY A 51 -13.98 -5.33 -7.45
CA GLY A 51 -13.93 -4.10 -8.27
C GLY A 51 -13.82 -2.82 -7.44
N GLY A 52 -13.82 -2.93 -6.11
CA GLY A 52 -13.60 -1.81 -5.20
C GLY A 52 -12.12 -1.47 -5.01
N LYS A 53 -11.83 -0.22 -4.66
CA LYS A 53 -10.47 0.24 -4.34
C LYS A 53 -9.85 -0.52 -3.16
N ASP A 54 -10.68 -0.96 -2.20
CA ASP A 54 -10.20 -1.55 -0.96
C ASP A 54 -9.65 -2.97 -1.19
N SER A 55 -10.36 -3.79 -1.96
CA SER A 55 -9.89 -5.14 -2.34
C SER A 55 -8.67 -5.09 -3.26
N PHE A 56 -8.61 -4.10 -4.15
CA PHE A 56 -7.42 -3.88 -4.99
C PHE A 56 -6.20 -3.39 -4.19
N THR A 57 -6.40 -2.44 -3.28
CA THR A 57 -5.31 -1.91 -2.43
C THR A 57 -4.76 -3.00 -1.52
N MET A 58 -5.63 -3.85 -0.96
CA MET A 58 -5.21 -4.98 -0.14
C MET A 58 -4.34 -5.97 -0.93
N LEU A 59 -4.72 -6.28 -2.17
CA LEU A 59 -3.91 -7.11 -3.07
C LEU A 59 -2.53 -6.49 -3.32
N ASP A 60 -2.48 -5.20 -3.62
CA ASP A 60 -1.22 -4.48 -3.83
C ASP A 60 -0.32 -4.54 -2.60
N ILE A 61 -0.88 -4.38 -1.40
CA ILE A 61 -0.11 -4.48 -0.15
C ILE A 61 0.44 -5.91 0.01
N LEU A 62 -0.41 -6.93 -0.14
CA LEU A 62 -0.03 -8.34 0.01
C LEU A 62 1.10 -8.75 -0.95
N MET A 63 1.03 -8.31 -2.21
CA MET A 63 2.04 -8.59 -3.24
C MET A 63 3.39 -7.95 -2.93
N ASN A 64 3.41 -6.92 -2.10
CA ASN A 64 4.62 -6.19 -1.74
C ASN A 64 5.08 -6.46 -0.31
N LEU A 65 4.48 -7.40 0.44
CA LEU A 65 4.83 -7.67 1.84
C LEU A 65 6.28 -8.13 2.02
#